data_AF-A0AA38S2C7-F1
#
_entry.id   AF-A0AA38S2C7-F1
#
_cell.length_a   1.000
_cell.length_b   1.000
_cell.length_c   1.000
_cell.angle_alpha   90.00
_cell.angle_beta   90.00
_cell.angle_gamma   90.00
#
_symmetry.space_group_name_H-M   'P 1'
#
loop_
_entity.id
_entity.type
_entity.pdbx_description
1 polymer ?
#
loop_
_entity_poly.entity_id
_entity_poly.type
_entity_poly.pdbx_seq_one_letter_code
_entity_poly.pdbx_strand_id
1 'polypeptide(L)'
;MGEVEELERRLQDWVLVNVFVWRVKVDRIPTRSALNERGIDLDTVLCPRCGDCVEDLDHDLVGCRKVKKFWERLVKWWGKDVGYAVTPSDLIQEHEEILKATKGISWWVEEKWYFVYLVWTHRNKAAFGNEKGRVQDLFIKWQMVVFEWLIEGAKRWQLIGSSG
;
A
#
# COMPACT_ATOMS: atom_id res chain seq x y z
N MET A 1 -18.91 16.08 -15.76
CA MET A 1 -19.13 14.62 -15.69
C MET A 1 -17.82 13.90 -15.39
N GLY A 2 -16.76 14.11 -16.17
CA GLY A 2 -15.44 13.48 -15.92
C GLY A 2 -14.75 13.87 -14.60
N GLU A 3 -14.77 15.14 -14.17
CA GLU A 3 -14.14 15.54 -12.89
C GLU A 3 -14.83 14.95 -11.66
N VAL A 4 -16.14 14.71 -11.71
CA VAL A 4 -16.92 14.12 -10.61
C VAL A 4 -16.64 12.62 -10.52
N GLU A 5 -16.62 11.90 -11.66
CA GLU A 5 -16.24 10.48 -11.69
C GLU A 5 -14.78 10.25 -11.30
N GLU A 6 -13.88 11.18 -11.64
CA GLU A 6 -12.48 11.16 -11.22
C GLU A 6 -12.33 11.39 -9.71
N LEU A 7 -13.04 12.38 -9.15
CA LEU A 7 -13.09 12.62 -7.71
C LEU A 7 -13.73 11.45 -6.94
N GLU A 8 -14.78 10.85 -7.46
CA GLU A 8 -15.44 9.68 -6.86
C GLU A 8 -14.51 8.46 -6.86
N ARG A 9 -13.83 8.18 -7.98
CA ARG A 9 -12.81 7.13 -8.07
C ARG A 9 -11.66 7.35 -7.08
N ARG A 10 -11.26 8.61 -6.85
CA ARG A 10 -10.21 8.98 -5.88
C ARG A 10 -10.64 8.86 -4.43
N LEU A 11 -11.88 9.26 -4.10
CA LEU A 11 -12.46 9.06 -2.78
C LEU A 11 -12.66 7.57 -2.48
N GLN A 12 -12.99 6.78 -3.51
CA GLN A 12 -13.14 5.32 -3.41
C GLN A 12 -11.79 4.64 -3.11
N ASP A 13 -10.70 5.04 -3.77
CA ASP A 13 -9.36 4.55 -3.47
C ASP A 13 -8.95 4.85 -2.01
N TRP A 14 -9.27 6.05 -1.50
CA TRP A 14 -8.89 6.45 -0.13
C TRP A 14 -9.61 5.64 0.97
N VAL A 15 -10.92 5.45 0.84
CA VAL A 15 -11.70 4.62 1.77
C VAL A 15 -11.17 3.18 1.78
N LEU A 16 -10.83 2.65 0.60
CA LEU A 16 -10.29 1.30 0.48
C LEU A 16 -8.91 1.15 1.12
N VAL A 17 -8.04 2.15 0.97
CA VAL A 17 -6.74 2.19 1.66
C VAL A 17 -6.95 2.18 3.17
N ASN A 18 -7.82 3.03 3.72
CA ASN A 18 -8.07 3.08 5.17
C ASN A 18 -8.62 1.76 5.73
N VAL A 19 -9.58 1.14 5.03
CA VAL A 19 -10.10 -0.19 5.42
C VAL A 19 -8.98 -1.23 5.36
N PHE A 20 -8.11 -1.17 4.35
CA PHE A 20 -6.96 -2.04 4.24
C PHE A 20 -5.96 -1.84 5.39
N VAL A 21 -5.57 -0.60 5.70
CA VAL A 21 -4.67 -0.29 6.84
C VAL A 21 -5.25 -0.84 8.13
N TRP A 22 -6.54 -0.60 8.37
CA TRP A 22 -7.23 -1.14 9.54
C TRP A 22 -7.15 -2.67 9.59
N ARG A 23 -7.40 -3.36 8.46
CA ARG A 23 -7.28 -4.83 8.38
C ARG A 23 -5.85 -5.32 8.64
N VAL A 24 -4.83 -4.62 8.15
CA VAL A 24 -3.43 -4.95 8.42
C VAL A 24 -3.12 -4.82 9.91
N LYS A 25 -3.59 -3.73 10.54
CA LYS A 25 -3.38 -3.49 11.98
C LYS A 25 -3.97 -4.56 12.89
N VAL A 26 -5.10 -5.16 12.49
CA VAL A 26 -5.74 -6.23 13.26
C VAL A 26 -5.36 -7.63 12.77
N ASP A 27 -4.39 -7.75 11.87
CA ASP A 27 -3.94 -8.99 11.22
C ASP A 27 -5.10 -9.80 10.59
N ARG A 28 -5.96 -9.11 9.83
CA ARG A 28 -7.16 -9.69 9.20
C ARG A 28 -7.18 -9.59 7.69
N ILE A 29 -6.05 -9.34 7.04
CA ILE A 29 -6.02 -9.49 5.58
C ILE A 29 -6.06 -10.99 5.21
N PRO A 30 -6.78 -11.38 4.15
CA PRO A 30 -6.93 -12.78 3.77
C PRO A 30 -5.65 -13.33 3.09
N THR A 31 -4.57 -13.50 3.86
CA THR A 31 -3.37 -14.26 3.43
C THR A 31 -3.72 -15.72 3.23
N ARG A 32 -2.98 -16.47 2.38
CA ARG A 32 -3.29 -17.89 2.20
C ARG A 32 -3.11 -18.70 3.49
N SER A 33 -2.13 -18.36 4.34
CA SER A 33 -2.00 -19.01 5.66
C SER A 33 -3.23 -18.75 6.54
N ALA A 34 -3.68 -17.50 6.66
CA ALA A 34 -4.83 -17.13 7.47
C ALA A 34 -6.15 -17.71 6.95
N LEU A 35 -6.30 -17.87 5.63
CA LEU A 35 -7.45 -18.53 5.03
C LEU A 35 -7.45 -20.03 5.34
N ASN A 36 -6.29 -20.69 5.22
CA ASN A 36 -6.12 -22.10 5.57
C ASN A 36 -6.41 -22.37 7.06
N GLU A 37 -5.94 -21.50 7.96
CA GLU A 37 -6.26 -21.57 9.40
C GLU A 37 -7.75 -21.42 9.71
N ARG A 38 -8.50 -20.72 8.85
CA ARG A 38 -9.97 -20.59 8.94
C ARG A 38 -10.71 -21.77 8.31
N GLY A 39 -10.00 -22.80 7.85
CA GLY A 39 -10.59 -23.99 7.23
C GLY A 39 -11.07 -23.78 5.79
N ILE A 40 -10.60 -22.73 5.11
CA ILE A 40 -10.88 -22.53 3.69
C ILE A 40 -9.91 -23.41 2.89
N ASP A 41 -10.48 -24.30 2.07
CA ASP A 41 -9.71 -25.18 1.20
C ASP A 41 -9.01 -24.38 0.10
N LEU A 42 -7.69 -24.53 0.02
CA LEU A 42 -6.82 -23.83 -0.93
C LEU A 42 -5.94 -24.85 -1.64
N ASP A 43 -5.67 -24.59 -2.91
CA ASP A 43 -4.74 -25.38 -3.74
C ASP A 43 -3.31 -25.41 -3.16
N THR A 44 -2.89 -24.33 -2.52
CA THR A 44 -1.61 -24.22 -1.82
C THR A 44 -1.61 -23.04 -0.85
N VAL A 45 -0.81 -23.11 0.22
CA VAL A 45 -0.55 -21.97 1.13
C VAL A 45 0.58 -21.06 0.66
N LEU A 46 1.22 -21.39 -0.47
CA LEU A 46 2.36 -20.66 -0.99
C LEU A 46 1.94 -19.31 -1.60
N CYS A 47 2.85 -18.34 -1.53
CA CYS A 47 2.62 -16.99 -2.04
C CYS A 47 2.28 -17.01 -3.54
N PRO A 48 1.13 -16.43 -3.97
CA PRO A 48 0.70 -16.44 -5.36
C PRO A 48 1.62 -15.63 -6.29
N ARG A 49 2.46 -14.73 -5.74
CA ARG A 49 3.46 -13.99 -6.52
C ARG A 49 4.75 -14.77 -6.72
N CYS A 50 5.15 -15.53 -5.70
CA CYS A 50 6.51 -16.01 -5.53
C CYS A 50 6.59 -17.53 -5.68
N GLY A 51 5.59 -18.28 -5.25
CA GLY A 51 5.50 -19.73 -5.34
C GLY A 51 6.43 -20.51 -4.41
N ASP A 52 7.23 -19.84 -3.58
CA ASP A 52 8.38 -20.48 -2.89
C ASP A 52 8.28 -20.43 -1.36
N CYS A 53 7.40 -19.61 -0.78
CA CYS A 53 7.25 -19.48 0.67
C CYS A 53 5.77 -19.43 1.04
N VAL A 54 5.44 -19.87 2.26
CA VAL A 54 4.11 -19.68 2.85
C VAL A 54 3.77 -18.20 2.85
N GLU A 55 2.53 -17.88 2.52
CA GLU A 55 2.06 -16.50 2.52
C GLU A 55 1.37 -16.15 3.83
N ASP A 56 2.13 -15.47 4.69
CA ASP A 56 1.67 -14.73 5.85
C ASP A 56 1.74 -13.21 5.61
N LEU A 57 1.38 -12.39 6.60
CA LEU A 57 1.37 -10.93 6.50
C LEU A 57 2.76 -10.37 6.13
N ASP A 58 3.80 -10.89 6.76
CA ASP A 58 5.17 -10.45 6.57
C ASP A 58 5.64 -10.79 5.15
N HIS A 59 5.50 -12.04 4.73
CA HIS A 59 5.87 -12.45 3.38
C HIS A 59 5.05 -11.70 2.34
N ASP A 60 3.75 -11.49 2.61
CA ASP A 60 2.86 -10.82 1.68
C ASP A 60 3.28 -9.38 1.39
N LEU A 61 3.48 -8.59 2.44
CA LEU A 61 3.68 -7.16 2.33
C LEU A 61 5.14 -6.78 2.11
N VAL A 62 6.10 -7.52 2.68
CA VAL A 62 7.52 -7.09 2.73
C VAL A 62 8.51 -8.19 2.34
N GLY A 63 8.24 -9.43 2.73
CA GLY A 63 9.20 -10.55 2.66
C GLY A 63 9.31 -11.21 1.29
N CYS A 64 8.29 -11.08 0.44
CA CYS A 64 8.28 -11.68 -0.89
C CYS A 64 9.42 -11.12 -1.77
N ARG A 65 10.25 -11.99 -2.36
CA ARG A 65 11.35 -11.56 -3.26
C ARG A 65 10.92 -10.68 -4.43
N LYS A 66 9.67 -10.83 -4.90
CA LYS A 66 9.09 -9.99 -5.95
C LYS A 66 8.73 -8.59 -5.44
N VAL A 67 8.40 -8.47 -4.15
CA VAL A 67 8.01 -7.23 -3.45
C VAL A 67 9.22 -6.52 -2.84
N LYS A 68 10.24 -7.23 -2.36
CA LYS A 68 11.49 -6.63 -1.83
C LYS A 68 12.12 -5.63 -2.79
N LYS A 69 12.23 -5.97 -4.07
CA LYS A 69 12.75 -5.06 -5.12
C LYS A 69 11.96 -3.76 -5.26
N PHE A 70 10.70 -3.74 -4.80
CA PHE A 70 9.84 -2.55 -4.79
C PHE A 70 10.11 -1.69 -3.58
N TRP A 71 10.20 -2.31 -2.41
CA TRP A 71 10.63 -1.63 -1.19
C TRP A 71 12.00 -0.98 -1.37
N GLU A 72 12.97 -1.68 -1.96
CA GLU A 72 14.30 -1.12 -2.25
C GLU A 72 14.21 0.17 -3.10
N ARG A 73 13.33 0.19 -4.11
CA ARG A 73 13.10 1.37 -4.95
C ARG A 73 12.41 2.50 -4.20
N LEU A 74 11.41 2.19 -3.39
CA LEU A 74 10.68 3.17 -2.59
C LEU A 74 11.56 3.80 -1.50
N VAL A 75 12.31 2.97 -0.78
CA VAL A 75 13.29 3.40 0.23
C VAL A 75 14.34 4.31 -0.41
N LYS A 76 14.87 3.92 -1.58
CA LYS A 76 15.79 4.76 -2.35
C LYS A 76 15.15 6.07 -2.81
N TRP A 77 13.88 6.05 -3.22
CA TRP A 77 13.15 7.25 -3.62
C TRP A 77 13.02 8.26 -2.48
N TRP A 78 12.78 7.80 -1.26
CA TRP A 78 12.80 8.66 -0.07
C TRP A 78 14.21 9.04 0.42
N GLY A 79 15.27 8.64 -0.30
CA GLY A 79 16.65 8.92 0.09
C GLY A 79 17.10 8.17 1.34
N LYS A 80 16.44 7.07 1.71
CA LYS A 80 16.84 6.19 2.82
C LYS A 80 17.77 5.06 2.31
N ASP A 81 18.59 4.51 3.20
CA ASP A 81 19.50 3.41 2.88
C ASP A 81 18.77 2.07 2.67
N VAL A 82 19.28 1.28 1.71
CA VAL A 82 18.70 0.01 1.22
C VAL A 82 18.74 -1.13 2.26
N GLY A 83 19.27 -0.88 3.46
CA GLY A 83 19.28 -1.83 4.60
C GLY A 83 18.04 -1.80 5.49
N TYR A 84 17.03 -0.98 5.17
CA TYR A 84 15.79 -0.88 5.95
C TYR A 84 14.95 -2.16 5.80
N ALA A 85 15.15 -3.11 6.72
CA ALA A 85 14.22 -4.22 6.90
C ALA A 85 12.91 -3.64 7.43
N VAL A 86 11.88 -3.69 6.60
CA VAL A 86 10.53 -3.24 6.96
C VAL A 86 9.75 -4.47 7.39
N THR A 87 9.26 -4.49 8.62
CA THR A 87 8.15 -5.39 8.99
C THR A 87 6.82 -4.64 8.86
N PRO A 88 5.69 -5.34 8.71
CA PRO A 88 4.37 -4.73 8.85
C PRO A 88 4.19 -4.01 10.19
N SER A 89 4.77 -4.55 11.27
CA SER A 89 4.76 -3.91 12.58
C SER A 89 5.50 -2.57 12.58
N ASP A 90 6.67 -2.47 11.94
CA ASP A 90 7.40 -1.22 11.81
C ASP A 90 6.59 -0.17 11.03
N LEU A 91 5.89 -0.59 9.96
CA LEU A 91 5.00 0.29 9.19
C LEU A 91 3.83 0.80 10.03
N ILE A 92 3.24 -0.05 10.86
CA ILE A 92 2.14 0.31 11.76
C ILE A 92 2.63 1.29 12.83
N GLN A 93 3.77 1.00 13.45
CA GLN A 93 4.35 1.85 14.48
C GLN A 93 4.68 3.24 13.93
N GLU A 94 5.41 3.31 12.81
CA GLU A 94 5.76 4.58 12.16
C GLU A 94 4.50 5.37 11.79
N HIS A 95 3.45 4.70 11.28
CA HIS A 95 2.17 5.34 10.98
C HIS A 95 1.53 5.97 12.23
N GLU A 96 1.51 5.27 13.35
CA GLU A 96 0.90 5.77 14.59
C GLU A 96 1.66 6.92 15.21
N GLU A 97 2.99 6.89 15.15
CA GLU A 97 3.85 7.99 15.58
C GLU A 97 3.59 9.25 14.74
N ILE A 98 3.49 9.11 13.42
CA ILE A 98 3.21 10.25 12.55
C ILE A 98 1.80 10.79 12.79
N LEU A 99 0.76 9.96 12.89
CA LEU A 99 -0.59 10.44 13.17
C LEU A 99 -0.67 11.20 14.51
N LYS A 100 0.04 10.74 15.54
CA LYS A 100 0.14 11.46 16.81
C LYS A 100 0.82 12.82 16.63
N ALA A 101 1.96 12.86 15.93
CA ALA A 101 2.74 14.07 15.71
C ALA A 101 1.99 15.13 14.90
N THR A 102 1.16 14.71 13.92
CA THR A 102 0.44 15.62 13.03
C THR A 102 -1.02 15.85 13.40
N LYS A 103 -1.46 15.36 14.58
CA LYS A 103 -2.87 15.41 15.01
C LYS A 103 -3.84 14.81 13.99
N GLY A 104 -3.42 13.73 13.33
CA GLY A 104 -4.23 13.00 12.35
C GLY A 104 -4.20 13.56 10.93
N ILE A 105 -3.42 14.62 10.66
CA ILE A 105 -3.36 15.25 9.32
C ILE A 105 -1.95 15.06 8.75
N SER A 106 -1.71 13.98 8.00
CA SER A 106 -0.40 13.72 7.41
C SER A 106 -0.47 13.04 6.05
N TRP A 107 -0.29 13.83 4.99
CA TRP A 107 -0.15 13.36 3.61
C TRP A 107 0.94 12.29 3.43
N TRP A 108 2.00 12.35 4.24
CA TRP A 108 3.11 11.40 4.22
C TRP A 108 2.70 9.99 4.68
N VAL A 109 1.69 9.90 5.55
CA VAL A 109 1.12 8.61 5.99
C VAL A 109 0.28 7.99 4.89
N GLU A 110 -0.46 8.83 4.18
CA GLU A 110 -1.38 8.43 3.11
C GLU A 110 -0.64 7.80 1.93
N GLU A 111 0.49 8.38 1.55
CA GLU A 111 1.33 7.94 0.45
C GLU A 111 1.91 6.53 0.68
N LYS A 112 2.51 6.29 1.85
CA LYS A 112 3.11 4.98 2.18
C LYS A 112 2.08 3.87 2.15
N TRP A 113 0.92 4.11 2.75
CA TRP A 113 -0.12 3.09 2.82
C TRP A 113 -0.82 2.87 1.49
N TYR A 114 -0.87 3.87 0.62
CA TYR A 114 -1.27 3.66 -0.77
C TYR A 114 -0.32 2.69 -1.48
N PHE A 115 0.99 2.83 -1.26
CA PHE A 115 1.96 1.87 -1.81
C PHE A 115 1.73 0.44 -1.31
N VAL A 116 1.58 0.24 0.00
CA VAL A 116 1.31 -1.08 0.59
C VAL A 116 -0.02 -1.65 0.05
N TYR A 117 -1.04 -0.80 -0.12
CA TYR A 117 -2.31 -1.18 -0.74
C TYR A 117 -2.14 -1.61 -2.21
N LEU A 118 -1.27 -0.97 -2.99
CA LEU A 118 -0.96 -1.41 -4.36
C LEU A 118 -0.30 -2.79 -4.40
N VAL A 119 0.60 -3.08 -3.46
CA VAL A 119 1.19 -4.42 -3.30
C VAL A 119 0.10 -5.46 -3.01
N TRP A 120 -0.83 -5.15 -2.11
CA TRP A 120 -1.94 -6.01 -1.77
C TRP A 120 -2.93 -6.24 -2.93
N THR A 121 -3.29 -5.19 -3.67
CA THR A 121 -4.19 -5.34 -4.81
C THR A 121 -3.56 -6.12 -5.96
N HIS A 122 -2.26 -5.93 -6.20
CA HIS A 122 -1.47 -6.75 -7.14
C HIS A 122 -1.51 -8.23 -6.75
N ARG A 123 -1.28 -8.52 -5.47
CA ARG A 123 -1.40 -9.86 -4.92
C ARG A 123 -2.75 -10.47 -5.18
N ASN A 124 -3.83 -9.76 -4.84
CA ASN A 124 -5.17 -10.31 -4.96
C ASN A 124 -5.46 -10.70 -6.41
N LYS A 125 -5.05 -9.88 -7.38
CA LYS A 125 -5.13 -10.24 -8.79
C LYS A 125 -4.40 -11.56 -9.10
N ALA A 126 -3.17 -11.71 -8.59
CA ALA A 126 -2.40 -12.94 -8.75
C ALA A 126 -3.07 -14.16 -8.08
N ALA A 127 -3.67 -13.99 -6.90
CA ALA A 127 -4.35 -15.07 -6.19
C ALA A 127 -5.59 -15.60 -6.93
N PHE A 128 -6.29 -14.73 -7.69
CA PHE A 128 -7.46 -15.09 -8.49
C PHE A 128 -7.13 -15.42 -9.96
N GLY A 129 -5.86 -15.63 -10.30
CA GLY A 129 -5.46 -16.01 -11.66
C GLY A 129 -5.60 -14.91 -12.71
N ASN A 130 -5.79 -13.65 -12.30
CA ASN A 130 -5.92 -12.52 -13.22
C ASN A 130 -4.55 -12.11 -13.82
N GLU A 131 -4.58 -11.48 -15.00
CA GLU A 131 -3.39 -11.12 -15.78
C GLU A 131 -2.36 -10.31 -14.97
N LYS A 132 -1.09 -10.67 -15.16
CA LYS A 132 0.04 -10.21 -14.36
C LYS A 132 0.57 -8.88 -14.91
N GLY A 133 0.11 -7.77 -14.34
CA GLY A 133 0.90 -6.54 -14.37
C GLY A 133 2.26 -6.80 -13.70
N ARG A 134 3.35 -6.24 -14.23
CA ARG A 134 4.64 -6.40 -13.56
C ARG A 134 4.55 -5.65 -12.24
N VAL A 135 5.14 -6.21 -11.18
CA VAL A 135 5.23 -5.48 -9.91
C VAL A 135 5.90 -4.10 -10.16
N GLN A 136 6.79 -4.01 -11.18
CA GLN A 136 7.43 -2.79 -11.70
C GLN A 136 6.46 -1.65 -12.00
N ASP A 137 5.29 -1.98 -12.49
CA ASP A 137 4.30 -1.01 -12.91
C ASP A 137 3.59 -0.39 -11.68
N LEU A 138 3.67 -1.03 -10.51
CA LEU A 138 3.13 -0.49 -9.25
C LEU A 138 3.87 0.76 -8.79
N PHE A 139 5.20 0.81 -8.97
CA PHE A 139 5.99 1.98 -8.58
C PHE A 139 5.63 3.19 -9.44
N ILE A 140 5.44 2.99 -10.75
CA ILE A 140 5.00 4.05 -11.66
C ILE A 140 3.59 4.53 -11.29
N LYS A 141 2.66 3.58 -11.05
CA LYS A 141 1.30 3.92 -10.63
C LYS A 141 1.30 4.72 -9.33
N TRP A 142 2.08 4.28 -8.34
CA TRP A 142 2.26 4.98 -7.09
C TRP A 142 2.79 6.40 -7.32
N GLN A 143 3.88 6.57 -8.09
CA GLN A 143 4.45 7.88 -8.40
C GLN A 143 3.40 8.82 -9.01
N MET A 144 2.66 8.35 -10.02
CA MET A 144 1.66 9.16 -10.71
C MET A 144 0.60 9.71 -9.74
N VAL A 145 0.06 8.84 -8.87
CA VAL A 145 -0.99 9.22 -7.91
C VAL A 145 -0.44 10.16 -6.84
N VAL A 146 0.76 9.88 -6.32
CA VAL A 146 1.40 10.75 -5.32
C VAL A 146 1.73 12.11 -5.89
N PHE A 147 2.24 12.19 -7.12
CA PHE A 147 2.52 13.46 -7.78
C PHE A 147 1.24 14.27 -8.02
N GLU A 148 0.16 13.61 -8.46
CA GLU A 148 -1.15 14.25 -8.59
C GLU A 148 -1.59 14.85 -7.24
N TRP A 149 -1.48 14.11 -6.15
CA TRP A 149 -1.82 14.58 -4.80
C TRP A 149 -0.95 15.76 -4.35
N LEU A 150 0.36 15.72 -4.61
CA LEU A 150 1.27 16.81 -4.27
C LEU A 150 0.93 18.10 -5.03
N ILE A 151 0.66 17.99 -6.32
CA ILE A 151 0.30 19.14 -7.16
C ILE A 151 -1.01 19.76 -6.69
N GLU A 152 -2.01 18.96 -6.36
CA GLU A 152 -3.30 19.46 -5.89
C GLU A 152 -3.26 20.01 -4.47
N GLY A 153 -2.51 19.35 -3.58
CA GLY A 153 -2.22 19.87 -2.25
C GLY A 153 -1.61 21.26 -2.33
N ALA A 154 -0.59 21.45 -3.18
CA ALA A 154 0.04 22.74 -3.39
C ALA A 154 -0.94 23.82 -3.90
N LYS A 155 -1.85 23.47 -4.82
CA LYS A 155 -2.91 24.38 -5.29
C LYS A 155 -3.86 24.80 -4.15
N ARG A 156 -4.26 23.87 -3.28
CA ARG A 156 -5.11 24.17 -2.11
C ARG A 156 -4.42 25.13 -1.13
N TRP A 157 -3.13 24.96 -0.88
CA TRP A 157 -2.36 25.86 -0.01
C TRP A 157 -2.23 27.28 -0.57
N GLN A 158 -2.07 27.42 -1.89
CA GLN A 158 -2.04 28.75 -2.53
C GLN A 158 -3.38 29.48 -2.39
N LEU A 159 -4.51 28.80 -2.57
CA LEU A 159 -5.84 29.40 -2.41
C LEU A 159 -6.12 29.85 -0.97
N ILE A 160 -5.71 29.05 0.02
CA ILE A 160 -5.87 29.41 1.45
C ILE A 160 -4.95 30.57 1.83
N GLY A 161 -3.71 30.61 1.31
CA GLY A 161 -2.76 31.69 1.55
C GLY A 161 -3.04 33.00 0.81
N SER A 162 -3.87 32.97 -0.25
CA SER A 162 -4.31 34.17 -1.00
C SER A 162 -5.51 34.88 -0.35
N SER A 163 -6.06 34.30 0.71
CA SER A 163 -7.29 34.75 1.40
C SER A 163 -7.00 35.51 2.71
N GLY A 164 -5.73 35.84 2.98
CA GLY A 164 -5.25 36.50 4.20
C GLY A 164 -4.58 37.84 3.93
#